data_AF-A0A1Y1VWP9-F1
#
_entry.id   AF-A0A1Y1VWP9-F1
#
_cell.length_a   1.000
_cell.length_b   1.000
_cell.length_c   1.000
_cell.angle_alpha   90.00
_cell.angle_beta   90.00
_cell.angle_gamma   90.00
#
_symmetry.space_group_name_H-M   'P 1'
#
loop_
_entity.id
_entity.type
_entity.pdbx_description
1 polymer ?
#
loop_
_entity_poly.entity_id
_entity_poly.type
_entity_poly.pdbx_seq_one_letter_code
_entity_poly.pdbx_strand_id
1 'polypeptide(L)'
;MYLSGIIWYIGDMVTNGHINAVGFWQNCKLWVIWVRAFFVCSYAAAILMRAYTIDLIFAQGKKDRGLPFYIPMAALFTIIFVICTSAHAAGGESPVHFISRVQMCSISLYFLYIGMAFVWISLTACRFIIWRLREIYSLFSEIGEFLIILFLGISNILHTALFTRLVPYYPLNIGYRAMSAIIDTCITNISVWIILFTPVFRSIFYRRVYLEDWLLQLESDRIASVYKKVDEYSESVSVRFSHQDDTADEKELPAQPGELELGGQLNIQSDLPSRCTERGTPSHPIKFHAITSRLPQ
;
A
#
# COMPACT_ATOMS: atom_id res chain seq x y z
N MET A 1 -6.84 0.76 -1.34
CA MET A 1 -6.36 1.70 -2.39
C MET A 1 -7.37 1.84 -3.52
N TYR A 2 -7.64 0.79 -4.30
CA TYR A 2 -8.56 0.85 -5.46
C TYR A 2 -9.96 1.40 -5.14
N LEU A 3 -10.64 0.81 -4.14
CA LEU A 3 -11.96 1.28 -3.70
C LEU A 3 -11.94 2.75 -3.27
N SER A 4 -10.87 3.18 -2.58
CA SER A 4 -10.69 4.57 -2.18
C SER A 4 -10.55 5.51 -3.39
N GLY A 5 -9.84 5.07 -4.44
CA GLY A 5 -9.70 5.83 -5.68
C GLY A 5 -11.03 5.96 -6.43
N ILE A 6 -11.83 4.88 -6.52
CA ILE A 6 -13.16 4.93 -7.14
C ILE A 6 -14.09 5.86 -6.39
N ILE A 7 -14.18 5.72 -5.06
CA ILE A 7 -15.10 6.52 -4.25
C ILE A 7 -14.67 7.99 -4.27
N TRP A 8 -13.36 8.25 -4.22
CA TRP A 8 -12.81 9.60 -4.40
C TRP A 8 -13.22 10.19 -5.75
N TYR A 9 -13.11 9.44 -6.85
CA TYR A 9 -13.56 9.88 -8.18
C TYR A 9 -15.05 10.24 -8.21
N ILE A 10 -15.91 9.42 -7.58
CA ILE A 10 -17.35 9.73 -7.47
C ILE A 10 -17.55 11.06 -6.73
N GLY A 11 -16.84 11.26 -5.60
CA GLY A 11 -16.86 12.52 -4.88
C GLY A 11 -16.38 13.70 -5.74
N ASP A 12 -15.33 13.49 -6.54
CA ASP A 12 -14.80 14.50 -7.45
C ASP A 12 -15.82 14.91 -8.53
N MET A 13 -16.54 13.95 -9.11
CA MET A 13 -17.60 14.20 -10.10
C MET A 13 -18.73 15.08 -9.54
N VAL A 14 -19.18 14.81 -8.31
CA VAL A 14 -20.24 15.60 -7.67
C VAL A 14 -19.75 17.01 -7.34
N THR A 15 -18.55 17.10 -6.76
CA THR A 15 -18.03 18.37 -6.25
C THR A 15 -17.56 19.32 -7.35
N ASN A 16 -17.12 18.78 -8.50
CA ASN A 16 -16.83 19.57 -9.69
C ASN A 16 -18.09 19.92 -10.52
N GLY A 17 -19.28 19.56 -10.05
CA GLY A 17 -20.55 19.92 -10.69
C GLY A 17 -20.74 19.26 -12.05
N HIS A 18 -20.24 18.04 -12.22
CA HIS A 18 -20.55 17.18 -13.38
C HIS A 18 -21.89 16.48 -13.22
N ILE A 19 -22.36 16.37 -11.97
CA ILE A 19 -23.69 15.85 -11.61
C ILE A 19 -24.51 17.02 -11.07
N ASN A 20 -25.73 17.19 -11.59
CA ASN A 20 -26.64 18.21 -11.08
C ASN A 20 -26.99 17.93 -9.61
N ALA A 21 -26.71 18.88 -8.74
CA ALA A 21 -26.98 18.77 -7.31
C ALA A 21 -28.48 18.96 -7.02
N VAL A 22 -29.27 17.91 -7.28
CA VAL A 22 -30.71 17.83 -6.96
C VAL A 22 -30.99 16.67 -5.99
N GLY A 23 -31.91 16.89 -5.04
CA GLY A 23 -32.28 15.88 -4.04
C GLY A 23 -31.08 15.43 -3.19
N PHE A 24 -30.78 14.13 -3.19
CA PHE A 24 -29.67 13.55 -2.41
C PHE A 24 -28.30 14.17 -2.74
N TRP A 25 -28.10 14.66 -3.97
CA TRP A 25 -26.86 15.29 -4.40
C TRP A 25 -26.67 16.71 -3.84
N GLN A 26 -27.70 17.31 -3.23
CA GLN A 26 -27.60 18.62 -2.55
C GLN A 26 -26.85 18.55 -1.21
N ASN A 27 -26.62 17.34 -0.68
CA ASN A 27 -25.90 17.14 0.57
C ASN A 27 -24.39 17.38 0.40
N CYS A 28 -23.99 18.63 0.17
CA CYS A 28 -22.59 19.00 -0.09
C CYS A 28 -21.63 18.56 1.01
N LYS A 29 -22.06 18.62 2.28
CA LYS A 29 -21.25 18.11 3.41
C LYS A 29 -20.91 16.63 3.25
N LEU A 30 -21.85 15.82 2.78
CA LEU A 30 -21.63 14.39 2.54
C LEU A 30 -20.60 14.19 1.42
N TRP A 31 -20.86 14.79 0.25
CA TRP A 31 -20.04 14.54 -0.94
C TRP A 31 -18.64 15.16 -0.86
N VAL A 32 -18.51 16.38 -0.35
CA VAL A 32 -17.21 17.05 -0.22
C VAL A 32 -16.38 16.46 0.91
N ILE A 33 -16.96 16.27 2.10
CA ILE A 33 -16.19 15.90 3.29
C ILE A 33 -15.99 14.38 3.33
N TRP A 34 -17.09 13.61 3.28
CA TRP A 34 -17.03 12.16 3.49
C TRP A 34 -16.71 11.36 2.25
N VAL A 35 -17.09 11.82 1.06
CA VAL A 35 -16.82 11.09 -0.19
C VAL A 35 -15.53 11.55 -0.84
N ARG A 36 -15.32 12.87 -1.00
CA ARG A 36 -14.09 13.41 -1.60
C ARG A 36 -12.92 13.46 -0.62
N ALA A 37 -13.02 14.27 0.44
CA ALA A 37 -11.89 14.54 1.35
C ALA A 37 -11.44 13.30 2.14
N PHE A 38 -12.38 12.55 2.72
CA PHE A 38 -12.04 11.33 3.47
C PHE A 38 -11.32 10.29 2.59
N PHE A 39 -11.81 10.04 1.37
CA PHE A 39 -11.23 9.01 0.51
C PHE A 39 -9.96 9.44 -0.23
N VAL A 40 -9.74 10.73 -0.51
CA VAL A 40 -8.42 11.18 -0.99
C VAL A 40 -7.37 11.04 0.11
N CYS A 41 -7.69 11.40 1.35
CA CYS A 41 -6.81 11.22 2.49
C CYS A 41 -6.57 9.74 2.80
N SER A 42 -7.60 8.90 2.71
CA SER A 42 -7.50 7.45 2.89
C SER A 42 -6.67 6.80 1.78
N TYR A 43 -6.76 7.30 0.55
CA TYR A 43 -5.94 6.83 -0.57
C TYR A 43 -4.46 7.14 -0.32
N ALA A 44 -4.14 8.38 0.08
CA ALA A 44 -2.78 8.77 0.44
C ALA A 44 -2.24 7.96 1.64
N ALA A 45 -3.06 7.77 2.69
CA ALA A 45 -2.72 6.96 3.84
C ALA A 45 -2.45 5.50 3.45
N ALA A 46 -3.21 4.94 2.49
CA ALA A 46 -2.98 3.58 2.01
C ALA A 46 -1.67 3.43 1.22
N ILE A 47 -1.25 4.44 0.45
CA ILE A 47 0.09 4.47 -0.18
C ILE A 47 1.17 4.46 0.91
N LEU A 48 1.01 5.33 1.92
CA LEU A 48 1.96 5.43 3.04
C LEU A 48 2.05 4.13 3.82
N MET A 49 0.92 3.50 4.12
CA MET A 49 0.88 2.23 4.82
C MET A 49 1.60 1.13 4.03
N ARG A 50 1.43 1.07 2.71
CA ARG A 50 2.17 0.11 1.88
C ARG A 50 3.68 0.33 1.96
N ALA A 51 4.14 1.57 1.84
CA ALA A 51 5.57 1.89 1.99
C ALA A 51 6.09 1.54 3.39
N TYR A 52 5.29 1.82 4.43
CA TYR A 52 5.60 1.49 5.82
C TYR A 52 5.69 -0.01 6.06
N THR A 53 4.79 -0.83 5.49
CA THR A 53 4.85 -2.29 5.57
C THR A 53 6.17 -2.80 5.01
N ILE A 54 6.61 -2.27 3.87
CA ILE A 54 7.88 -2.66 3.23
C ILE A 54 9.07 -2.27 4.12
N ASP A 55 9.09 -1.06 4.69
CA ASP A 55 10.12 -0.66 5.67
C ASP A 55 10.16 -1.58 6.90
N LEU A 56 8.99 -1.93 7.42
CA LEU A 56 8.89 -2.76 8.62
C LEU A 56 9.40 -4.19 8.37
N ILE A 57 9.07 -4.78 7.23
CA ILE A 57 9.50 -6.13 6.85
C ILE A 57 10.98 -6.14 6.49
N PHE A 58 11.41 -5.27 5.57
CA PHE A 58 12.75 -5.36 4.97
C PHE A 58 13.81 -4.59 5.74
N ALA A 59 13.52 -3.36 6.19
CA ALA A 59 14.52 -2.54 6.89
C ALA A 59 14.58 -2.85 8.39
N GLN A 60 13.46 -3.20 9.02
CA GLN A 60 13.40 -3.47 10.46
C GLN A 60 13.42 -4.97 10.81
N GLY A 61 13.21 -5.86 9.84
CA GLY A 61 13.14 -7.31 10.08
C GLY A 61 12.03 -7.72 11.04
N LYS A 62 10.98 -6.91 11.17
CA LYS A 62 9.85 -7.19 12.07
C LYS A 62 8.79 -8.00 11.33
N LYS A 63 8.16 -8.93 12.04
CA LYS A 63 7.05 -9.73 11.49
C LYS A 63 5.86 -8.82 11.18
N ASP A 64 5.23 -9.03 10.04
CA ASP A 64 4.03 -8.31 9.57
C ASP A 64 2.74 -8.73 10.32
N ARG A 65 2.86 -9.12 11.59
CA ARG A 65 1.74 -9.59 12.40
C ARG A 65 1.82 -8.98 13.78
N GLY A 66 0.69 -8.44 14.23
CA GLY A 66 0.51 -7.95 15.60
C GLY A 66 0.03 -6.51 15.67
N LEU A 67 -0.29 -6.09 16.89
CA LEU A 67 -0.81 -4.75 17.20
C LEU A 67 0.07 -3.60 16.66
N PRO A 68 1.43 -3.64 16.73
CA PRO A 68 2.28 -2.56 16.26
C PRO A 68 2.11 -2.20 14.79
N PHE A 69 1.68 -3.15 13.95
CA PHE A 69 1.38 -2.93 12.55
C PHE A 69 0.11 -2.09 12.34
N TYR A 70 -0.94 -2.38 13.10
CA TYR A 70 -2.24 -1.74 12.97
C TYR A 70 -2.33 -0.38 13.67
N ILE A 71 -1.48 -0.11 14.67
CA ILE A 71 -1.44 1.17 15.40
C ILE A 71 -1.28 2.38 14.45
N PRO A 72 -0.26 2.47 13.59
CA PRO A 72 -0.09 3.63 12.71
C PRO A 72 -1.25 3.76 11.72
N MET A 73 -1.81 2.66 11.23
CA MET A 73 -2.99 2.67 10.37
C MET A 73 -4.20 3.25 11.10
N ALA A 74 -4.52 2.72 12.28
CA ALA A 74 -5.64 3.17 13.09
C ALA A 74 -5.47 4.64 13.50
N ALA A 75 -4.25 5.07 13.84
CA ALA A 75 -3.94 6.46 14.16
C ALA A 75 -4.20 7.40 12.98
N LEU A 76 -3.72 7.06 11.78
CA LEU A 76 -3.97 7.86 10.57
C LEU A 76 -5.46 7.95 10.23
N PHE A 77 -6.19 6.84 10.26
CA PHE A 77 -7.64 6.85 10.01
C PHE A 77 -8.40 7.64 11.07
N THR A 78 -8.00 7.55 12.34
CA THR A 78 -8.60 8.32 13.44
C THR A 78 -8.38 9.82 13.21
N ILE A 79 -7.17 10.24 12.81
CA ILE A 79 -6.88 11.65 12.50
C ILE A 79 -7.77 12.13 11.34
N ILE A 80 -7.85 11.37 10.24
CA ILE A 80 -8.70 11.72 9.08
C ILE A 80 -10.17 11.84 9.51
N PHE A 81 -10.64 10.89 10.33
CA PHE A 81 -12.02 10.88 10.83
C PHE A 81 -12.32 12.08 11.73
N VAL A 82 -11.40 12.46 12.62
CA VAL A 82 -11.52 13.66 13.47
C VAL A 82 -11.55 14.93 12.62
N ILE A 83 -10.71 15.04 11.58
CA ILE A 83 -10.73 16.18 10.65
C ILE A 83 -12.09 16.25 9.91
N CYS A 84 -12.61 15.13 9.42
CA CYS A 84 -13.88 15.10 8.70
C CYS A 84 -15.08 15.42 9.61
N THR A 85 -15.12 14.84 10.81
CA THR A 85 -16.19 15.10 11.78
C THR A 85 -16.17 16.53 12.29
N SER A 86 -15.00 17.10 12.58
CA SER A 86 -14.88 18.51 12.98
C SER A 86 -15.32 19.46 11.86
N ALA A 87 -14.92 19.20 10.61
CA ALA A 87 -15.40 19.96 9.45
C ALA A 87 -16.91 19.82 9.22
N HIS A 88 -17.48 18.65 9.50
CA HIS A 88 -18.92 18.41 9.39
C HIS A 88 -19.70 19.16 10.49
N ALA A 89 -19.18 19.15 11.72
CA ALA A 89 -19.77 19.77 12.90
C ALA A 89 -19.60 21.30 12.93
N ALA A 90 -18.70 21.86 12.13
CA ALA A 90 -18.56 23.31 11.98
C ALA A 90 -19.92 23.93 11.56
N GLY A 91 -20.44 24.78 12.47
CA GLY A 91 -21.76 25.39 12.43
C GLY A 91 -21.90 26.51 11.41
N GLY A 92 -22.30 27.71 11.87
CA GLY A 92 -22.76 28.84 11.04
C GLY A 92 -21.83 29.26 9.89
N GLU A 93 -20.52 28.99 9.99
CA GLU A 93 -19.54 29.19 8.92
C GLU A 93 -19.03 27.84 8.40
N SER A 94 -19.96 26.98 7.96
CA SER A 94 -19.62 25.67 7.45
C SER A 94 -18.58 25.78 6.33
N PRO A 95 -17.48 24.99 6.38
CA PRO A 95 -16.45 25.00 5.34
C PRO A 95 -17.00 24.60 3.96
N VAL A 96 -18.20 24.00 3.94
CA VAL A 96 -18.89 23.58 2.73
C VAL A 96 -20.32 24.05 2.79
N HIS A 97 -20.78 24.77 1.77
CA HIS A 97 -22.18 25.21 1.64
C HIS A 97 -22.66 25.06 0.20
N PHE A 98 -23.96 24.82 0.04
CA PHE A 98 -24.60 24.69 -1.27
C PHE A 98 -25.01 26.07 -1.81
N ILE A 99 -24.66 26.39 -3.06
CA ILE A 99 -25.10 27.61 -3.73
C ILE A 99 -26.21 27.27 -4.72
N SER A 100 -27.44 27.62 -4.37
CA SER A 100 -28.65 27.30 -5.16
C SER A 100 -28.63 27.88 -6.57
N ARG A 101 -28.08 29.10 -6.75
CA ARG A 101 -28.05 29.80 -8.06
C ARG A 101 -27.23 29.06 -9.12
N VAL A 102 -26.14 28.41 -8.72
CA VAL A 102 -25.25 27.67 -9.64
C VAL A 102 -25.41 26.15 -9.50
N GLN A 103 -26.21 25.68 -8.54
CA GLN A 103 -26.38 24.27 -8.19
C GLN A 103 -25.03 23.56 -7.92
N MET A 104 -24.13 24.22 -7.19
CA MET A 104 -22.79 23.71 -6.88
C MET A 104 -22.48 23.81 -5.39
N CYS A 105 -21.58 22.94 -4.94
CA CYS A 105 -21.02 22.98 -3.60
C CYS A 105 -19.82 23.93 -3.58
N SER A 106 -19.91 24.98 -2.75
CA SER A 106 -18.80 25.89 -2.49
C SER A 106 -17.96 25.36 -1.34
N ILE A 107 -16.65 25.38 -1.53
CA ILE A 107 -15.66 24.87 -0.57
C ILE A 107 -14.82 26.06 -0.10
N SER A 108 -14.69 26.20 1.21
CA SER A 108 -13.81 27.19 1.84
C SER A 108 -12.35 26.88 1.55
N LEU A 109 -11.57 27.92 1.21
CA LEU A 109 -10.14 27.81 0.94
C LEU A 109 -9.37 27.21 2.14
N TYR A 110 -9.80 27.51 3.37
CA TYR A 110 -9.16 26.96 4.57
C TYR A 110 -9.26 25.43 4.62
N PHE A 111 -10.44 24.89 4.33
CA PHE A 111 -10.66 23.44 4.31
C PHE A 111 -9.83 22.75 3.21
N LEU A 112 -9.76 23.39 2.03
CA LEU A 112 -8.91 22.95 0.93
C LEU A 112 -7.41 22.92 1.35
N TYR A 113 -6.91 23.96 2.01
CA TYR A 113 -5.51 24.00 2.48
C TYR A 113 -5.20 22.95 3.54
N ILE A 114 -6.12 22.69 4.48
CA ILE A 114 -5.95 21.63 5.48
C ILE A 114 -5.84 20.26 4.79
N GLY A 115 -6.74 19.98 3.83
CA GLY A 115 -6.68 18.75 3.05
C GLY A 115 -5.37 18.61 2.27
N MET A 116 -4.94 19.66 1.57
CA MET A 116 -3.67 19.65 0.84
C MET A 116 -2.45 19.47 1.77
N ALA A 117 -2.45 20.10 2.95
CA ALA A 117 -1.38 19.95 3.93
C ALA A 117 -1.28 18.49 4.42
N PHE A 118 -2.41 17.83 4.69
CA PHE A 118 -2.44 16.42 5.07
C PHE A 118 -1.85 15.51 3.99
N VAL A 119 -2.22 15.73 2.72
CA VAL A 119 -1.66 14.95 1.60
C VAL A 119 -0.17 15.22 1.44
N TRP A 120 0.29 16.48 1.56
CA TRP A 120 1.71 16.82 1.56
C TRP A 120 2.51 16.12 2.65
N ILE A 121 2.00 16.10 3.88
CA ILE A 121 2.64 15.40 5.00
C ILE A 121 2.74 13.90 4.68
N SER A 122 1.67 13.31 4.15
CA SER A 122 1.65 11.89 3.77
C SER A 122 2.68 11.57 2.67
N LEU A 123 2.78 12.40 1.63
CA LEU A 123 3.76 12.21 0.55
C LEU A 123 5.21 12.43 1.03
N THR A 124 5.44 13.40 1.91
CA THR A 124 6.76 13.61 2.53
C THR A 124 7.17 12.42 3.39
N ALA A 125 6.22 11.86 4.17
CA ALA A 125 6.46 10.64 4.93
C ALA A 125 6.76 9.44 4.03
N CYS A 126 6.02 9.27 2.93
CA CYS A 126 6.32 8.26 1.90
C CYS A 126 7.73 8.44 1.34
N ARG A 127 8.10 9.67 0.96
CA ARG A 127 9.43 10.00 0.44
C ARG A 127 10.53 9.65 1.45
N PHE A 128 10.32 9.95 2.73
CA PHE A 128 11.27 9.61 3.80
C PHE A 128 11.44 8.08 3.92
N ILE A 129 10.36 7.31 3.85
CA ILE A 129 10.43 5.85 3.89
C ILE A 129 11.15 5.30 2.67
N ILE A 130 10.80 5.77 1.46
CA ILE A 130 11.49 5.37 0.21
C ILE A 130 12.99 5.68 0.29
N TRP A 131 13.36 6.82 0.88
CA TRP A 131 14.76 7.18 1.09
C TRP A 131 15.47 6.21 2.03
N ARG A 132 14.81 5.70 3.07
CA ARG A 132 15.37 4.65 3.93
C ARG A 132 15.53 3.32 3.21
N LEU A 133 14.58 2.98 2.33
CA LEU A 133 14.60 1.74 1.55
C LEU A 133 15.68 1.69 0.47
N ARG A 134 16.31 2.81 0.11
CA ARG A 134 17.33 2.88 -0.96
C ARG A 134 18.58 2.01 -0.72
N GLU A 135 18.81 1.58 0.52
CA GLU A 135 19.97 0.76 0.89
C GLU A 135 19.77 -0.72 0.53
N ILE A 136 18.52 -1.14 0.27
CA ILE A 136 18.16 -2.53 0.03
C ILE A 136 18.10 -2.78 -1.49
N TYR A 137 19.08 -3.52 -2.00
CA TYR A 137 19.26 -3.75 -3.45
C TYR A 137 18.21 -4.67 -4.08
N SER A 138 17.51 -5.56 -3.37
CA SER A 138 16.52 -6.44 -4.03
C SER A 138 15.22 -5.75 -4.45
N LEU A 139 14.92 -4.57 -3.89
CA LEU A 139 13.63 -3.89 -4.08
C LEU A 139 13.60 -2.92 -5.28
N PHE A 140 14.59 -2.96 -6.19
CA PHE A 140 14.73 -1.94 -7.24
C PHE A 140 13.47 -1.72 -8.09
N SER A 141 12.70 -2.77 -8.40
CA SER A 141 11.45 -2.60 -9.15
C SER A 141 10.38 -1.85 -8.35
N GLU A 142 10.22 -2.16 -7.07
CA GLU A 142 9.20 -1.54 -6.23
C GLU A 142 9.53 -0.07 -5.91
N ILE A 143 10.81 0.25 -5.67
CA ILE A 143 11.24 1.63 -5.44
C ILE A 143 10.91 2.51 -6.65
N GLY A 144 11.15 2.00 -7.87
CA GLY A 144 10.77 2.70 -9.10
C GLY A 144 9.28 2.98 -9.19
N GLU A 145 8.44 2.00 -8.87
CA GLU A 145 6.98 2.14 -8.83
C GLU A 145 6.55 3.23 -7.83
N PHE A 146 7.10 3.21 -6.62
CA PHE A 146 6.82 4.23 -5.59
C PHE A 146 7.28 5.63 -5.99
N LEU A 147 8.43 5.77 -6.66
CA LEU A 147 8.90 7.06 -7.16
C LEU A 147 7.97 7.64 -8.22
N ILE A 148 7.45 6.81 -9.14
CA ILE A 148 6.46 7.24 -10.13
C ILE A 148 5.16 7.68 -9.44
N ILE A 149 4.66 6.90 -8.48
CA ILE A 149 3.45 7.24 -7.72
C ILE A 149 3.65 8.56 -6.94
N LEU A 150 4.82 8.76 -6.33
CA LEU A 150 5.16 9.99 -5.62
C LEU A 150 5.18 11.19 -6.58
N PHE A 151 5.78 11.03 -7.75
CA PHE A 151 5.80 12.06 -8.79
C PHE A 151 4.40 12.42 -9.29
N LEU A 152 3.55 11.41 -9.54
CA LEU A 152 2.15 11.62 -9.92
C LEU A 152 1.37 12.34 -8.82
N GLY A 153 1.56 11.95 -7.56
CA GLY A 153 0.92 12.59 -6.41
C GLY A 153 1.33 14.06 -6.25
N ILE A 154 2.62 14.36 -6.34
CA ILE A 154 3.14 15.74 -6.30
C ILE A 154 2.58 16.56 -7.46
N SER A 155 2.59 16.00 -8.67
CA SER A 155 2.06 16.65 -9.87
C SER A 155 0.57 16.97 -9.71
N ASN A 156 -0.21 16.07 -9.10
CA ASN A 156 -1.64 16.30 -8.86
C ASN A 156 -1.91 17.44 -7.86
N ILE A 157 -1.14 17.49 -6.76
CA ILE A 157 -1.27 18.56 -5.76
C ILE A 157 -0.84 19.90 -6.35
N LEU A 158 0.26 19.94 -7.09
CA LEU A 158 0.71 21.14 -7.77
C LEU A 158 -0.33 21.61 -8.80
N HIS A 159 -0.86 20.70 -9.60
CA HIS A 159 -1.96 20.99 -10.54
C HIS A 159 -3.14 21.62 -9.80
N THR A 160 -3.64 20.98 -8.73
CA THR A 160 -4.77 21.49 -7.94
C THR A 160 -4.49 22.87 -7.34
N ALA A 161 -3.29 23.07 -6.78
CA ALA A 161 -2.89 24.34 -6.18
C ALA A 161 -2.78 25.46 -7.22
N LEU A 162 -2.16 25.17 -8.37
CA LEU A 162 -2.04 26.12 -9.49
C LEU A 162 -3.41 26.47 -10.07
N PHE A 163 -4.28 25.49 -10.31
CA PHE A 163 -5.62 25.72 -10.83
C PHE A 163 -6.45 26.61 -9.90
N THR A 164 -6.43 26.31 -8.60
CA THR A 164 -7.16 27.09 -7.60
C THR A 164 -6.66 28.53 -7.52
N ARG A 165 -5.37 28.78 -7.75
CA ARG A 165 -4.76 30.12 -7.66
C ARG A 165 -4.85 30.94 -8.93
N LEU A 166 -4.60 30.33 -10.08
CA LEU A 166 -4.50 31.03 -11.37
C LEU A 166 -5.87 31.25 -12.02
N VAL A 167 -6.86 30.40 -11.71
CA VAL A 167 -8.17 30.42 -12.36
C VAL A 167 -9.28 30.54 -11.30
N PRO A 168 -9.51 31.73 -10.71
CA PRO A 168 -10.53 31.89 -9.66
C PRO A 168 -11.96 31.56 -10.15
N TYR A 169 -12.19 31.68 -11.46
CA TYR A 169 -13.47 31.34 -12.12
C TYR A 169 -13.53 29.88 -12.60
N TYR A 170 -12.59 29.01 -12.21
CA TYR A 170 -12.61 27.60 -12.62
C TYR A 170 -13.93 26.87 -12.31
N PRO A 171 -14.69 27.15 -11.21
CA PRO A 171 -15.93 26.44 -10.93
C PRO A 171 -17.06 26.78 -11.91
N LEU A 172 -16.94 27.89 -12.65
CA LEU A 172 -17.94 28.34 -13.62
C LEU A 172 -17.70 27.79 -15.02
N ASN A 173 -16.48 27.35 -15.33
CA ASN A 173 -16.13 26.86 -16.66
C ASN A 173 -16.14 25.33 -16.70
N ILE A 174 -17.09 24.76 -17.45
CA ILE A 174 -17.24 23.30 -17.57
C ILE A 174 -15.98 22.59 -18.10
N GLY A 175 -15.23 23.23 -19.01
CA GLY A 175 -14.03 22.67 -19.59
C GLY A 175 -12.92 22.47 -18.56
N TYR A 176 -12.67 23.47 -17.71
CA TYR A 176 -11.65 23.36 -16.65
C TYR A 176 -12.01 22.31 -15.60
N ARG A 177 -13.29 22.20 -15.23
CA ARG A 177 -13.78 21.18 -14.30
C ARG A 177 -13.65 19.78 -14.88
N ALA A 178 -13.95 19.60 -16.16
CA ALA A 178 -13.80 18.32 -16.86
C ALA A 178 -12.33 17.92 -16.93
N MET A 179 -11.46 18.86 -17.27
CA MET A 179 -10.02 18.62 -17.34
C MET A 179 -9.44 18.24 -15.97
N SER A 180 -9.81 18.94 -14.89
CA SER A 180 -9.36 18.57 -13.55
C SER A 180 -9.79 17.15 -13.18
N ALA A 181 -11.07 16.82 -13.38
CA ALA A 181 -11.59 15.49 -13.08
C ALA A 181 -10.90 14.40 -13.91
N ILE A 182 -10.63 14.66 -15.20
CA ILE A 182 -9.88 13.72 -16.06
C ILE A 182 -8.47 13.51 -15.53
N ILE A 183 -7.76 14.57 -15.16
CA ILE A 183 -6.39 14.48 -14.63
C ILE A 183 -6.36 13.68 -13.32
N ASP A 184 -7.24 14.01 -12.36
CA ASP A 184 -7.38 13.29 -11.09
C ASP A 184 -7.66 11.79 -11.32
N THR A 185 -8.55 11.49 -12.26
CA THR A 185 -8.93 10.12 -12.64
C THR A 185 -7.78 9.36 -13.28
N CYS A 186 -7.11 9.96 -14.26
CA CYS A 186 -5.98 9.36 -14.95
C CYS A 186 -4.84 9.06 -13.97
N ILE A 187 -4.47 10.02 -13.12
CA ILE A 187 -3.41 9.86 -12.13
C ILE A 187 -3.76 8.72 -11.16
N THR A 188 -4.99 8.68 -10.65
CA THR A 188 -5.44 7.64 -9.72
C THR A 188 -5.42 6.25 -10.36
N ASN A 189 -5.93 6.13 -11.59
CA ASN A 189 -5.95 4.86 -12.31
C ASN A 189 -4.55 4.37 -12.67
N ILE A 190 -3.69 5.25 -13.21
CA ILE A 190 -2.30 4.92 -13.53
C ILE A 190 -1.58 4.45 -12.27
N SER A 191 -1.76 5.14 -11.14
CA SER A 191 -1.15 4.75 -9.87
C SER A 191 -1.62 3.38 -9.39
N VAL A 192 -2.91 3.06 -9.51
CA VAL A 192 -3.43 1.72 -9.19
C VAL A 192 -2.84 0.66 -10.11
N TRP A 193 -2.80 0.92 -11.42
CA TRP A 193 -2.25 -0.02 -12.38
C TRP A 193 -0.77 -0.27 -12.16
N ILE A 194 0.03 0.75 -11.88
CA ILE A 194 1.45 0.57 -11.53
C ILE A 194 1.60 -0.40 -10.36
N ILE A 195 0.79 -0.23 -9.31
CA ILE A 195 0.84 -1.06 -8.09
C ILE A 195 0.39 -2.51 -8.34
N LEU A 196 -0.64 -2.72 -9.16
CA LEU A 196 -1.27 -4.02 -9.36
C LEU A 196 -0.68 -4.79 -10.53
N PHE A 197 -0.24 -4.11 -11.58
CA PHE A 197 0.14 -4.72 -12.85
C PHE A 197 1.31 -5.67 -12.66
N THR A 198 2.40 -5.25 -12.03
CA THR A 198 3.60 -6.08 -11.81
C THR A 198 3.28 -7.39 -11.06
N PRO A 199 2.67 -7.38 -9.85
CA PRO A 199 2.38 -8.61 -9.13
C PRO A 199 1.33 -9.49 -9.80
N VAL A 200 0.27 -8.90 -10.37
CA VAL A 200 -0.80 -9.66 -11.03
C VAL A 200 -0.30 -10.30 -12.31
N PHE A 201 0.42 -9.56 -13.15
CA PHE A 201 0.96 -10.09 -14.40
C PHE A 201 1.96 -11.22 -14.15
N ARG A 202 2.90 -11.04 -13.21
CA ARG A 202 3.88 -12.08 -12.87
C ARG A 202 3.23 -13.32 -12.25
N SER A 203 2.23 -13.15 -11.40
CA SER A 203 1.52 -14.29 -10.79
C SER A 203 0.67 -15.10 -11.78
N ILE A 204 0.12 -14.46 -12.81
CA ILE A 204 -0.68 -15.15 -13.84
C ILE A 204 0.22 -15.84 -14.88
N PHE A 205 1.19 -15.12 -15.45
CA PHE A 205 1.94 -15.62 -16.61
C PHE A 205 3.27 -16.31 -16.26
N TYR A 206 3.92 -15.92 -15.16
CA TYR A 206 5.29 -16.36 -14.82
C TYR A 206 5.39 -16.91 -13.40
N ARG A 207 4.33 -17.53 -12.88
CA ARG A 207 4.23 -17.91 -11.46
C ARG A 207 5.45 -18.66 -10.91
N ARG A 208 5.96 -19.66 -11.65
CA ARG A 208 7.08 -20.52 -11.20
C ARG A 208 8.39 -19.74 -11.16
N VAL A 209 8.73 -19.07 -12.28
CA VAL A 209 9.94 -18.25 -12.39
C VAL A 209 9.92 -17.12 -11.36
N TYR A 210 8.77 -16.47 -11.18
CA TYR A 210 8.62 -15.41 -10.19
C TYR A 210 8.83 -15.91 -8.76
N LEU A 211 8.34 -17.11 -8.42
CA LEU A 211 8.56 -17.71 -7.10
C LEU A 211 10.04 -18.09 -6.90
N GLU A 212 10.68 -18.66 -7.90
CA GLU A 212 12.12 -19.00 -7.86
C GLU A 212 12.98 -17.74 -7.71
N ASP A 213 12.74 -16.72 -8.54
CA ASP A 213 13.43 -15.42 -8.45
C ASP A 213 13.24 -14.77 -7.08
N TRP A 214 12.02 -14.84 -6.53
CA TRP A 214 11.70 -14.29 -5.21
C TRP A 214 12.40 -15.05 -4.08
N LEU A 215 12.46 -16.38 -4.16
CA LEU A 215 13.19 -17.21 -3.18
C LEU A 215 14.71 -16.95 -3.27
N LEU A 216 15.27 -16.83 -4.47
CA LEU A 216 16.68 -16.50 -4.67
C LEU A 216 17.01 -15.10 -4.14
N GLN A 217 16.12 -14.13 -4.35
CA GLN A 217 16.28 -12.78 -3.79
C GLN A 217 16.27 -12.81 -2.27
N LEU A 218 15.32 -13.51 -1.65
CA LEU A 218 15.27 -13.70 -0.21
C LEU A 218 16.52 -14.38 0.37
N GLU A 219 17.09 -15.33 -0.38
CA GLU A 219 18.34 -15.98 0.00
C GLU A 219 19.51 -15.00 -0.05
N SER A 220 19.58 -14.18 -1.10
CA SER A 220 20.67 -13.22 -1.31
C SER A 220 20.66 -12.04 -0.31
N ASP A 221 19.49 -11.64 0.18
CA ASP A 221 19.29 -10.38 0.92
C ASP A 221 19.76 -10.37 2.39
N ARG A 222 20.62 -11.30 2.81
CA ARG A 222 20.95 -11.55 4.24
C ARG A 222 19.74 -11.92 5.11
N ILE A 223 18.51 -11.90 4.59
CA ILE A 223 17.32 -12.37 5.27
C ILE A 223 17.44 -13.87 5.57
N ALA A 224 18.07 -14.64 4.68
CA ALA A 224 18.45 -16.03 4.97
C ALA A 224 19.29 -16.18 6.25
N SER A 225 20.16 -15.23 6.59
CA SER A 225 20.93 -15.31 7.85
C SER A 225 20.06 -15.07 9.10
N VAL A 226 18.96 -14.32 8.96
CA VAL A 226 17.98 -14.11 10.03
C VAL A 226 17.09 -15.35 10.19
N TYR A 227 16.61 -15.93 9.08
CA TYR A 227 15.82 -17.17 9.14
C TYR A 227 16.63 -18.38 9.60
N LYS A 228 17.89 -18.50 9.14
CA LYS A 228 18.78 -19.59 9.55
C LYS A 228 19.04 -19.59 11.06
N LYS A 229 19.12 -18.41 11.69
CA LYS A 229 19.21 -18.30 13.16
C LYS A 229 17.93 -18.72 13.88
N VAL A 230 16.76 -18.53 13.27
CA VAL A 230 15.49 -18.96 13.86
C VAL A 230 15.34 -20.48 13.78
N ASP A 231 15.75 -21.09 12.67
CA ASP A 231 15.73 -22.55 12.51
C ASP A 231 16.72 -23.23 13.46
N GLU A 232 17.96 -22.73 13.58
CA GLU A 232 18.93 -23.22 14.58
C GLU A 232 18.40 -23.10 16.02
N TYR A 233 17.69 -22.01 16.34
CA TYR A 233 17.09 -21.85 17.66
C TYR A 233 15.93 -22.83 17.88
N SER A 234 15.06 -23.03 16.88
CA SER A 234 13.94 -23.96 16.96
C SER A 234 14.41 -25.42 17.12
N GLU A 235 15.47 -25.79 16.42
CA GLU A 235 16.08 -27.12 16.51
C GLU A 235 16.76 -27.33 17.88
N SER A 236 17.43 -26.30 18.41
CA SER A 236 18.00 -26.37 19.77
C SER A 236 16.93 -26.49 20.87
N VAL A 237 15.74 -25.93 20.65
CA VAL A 237 14.60 -26.03 21.58
C VAL A 237 13.95 -27.41 21.47
N SER A 238 13.73 -27.95 20.26
CA SER A 238 13.14 -29.29 20.10
C SER A 238 14.03 -30.40 20.67
N VAL A 239 15.35 -30.28 20.53
CA VAL A 239 16.33 -31.20 21.14
C VAL A 239 16.31 -31.14 22.68
N ARG A 240 16.07 -29.96 23.26
CA ARG A 240 16.01 -29.82 24.72
C ARG A 240 14.71 -30.39 25.32
N PHE A 241 13.60 -30.32 24.60
CA PHE A 241 12.34 -30.94 25.03
C PHE A 241 12.35 -32.47 24.92
N SER A 242 13.00 -33.02 23.90
CA SER A 242 13.11 -34.49 23.76
C SER A 242 14.00 -35.13 24.82
N HIS A 243 14.92 -34.38 25.44
CA HIS A 243 15.78 -34.92 26.48
C HIS A 243 15.19 -34.86 27.90
N GLN A 244 14.04 -34.21 28.09
CA GLN A 244 13.45 -33.98 29.41
C GLN A 244 12.27 -34.91 29.75
N ASP A 245 11.83 -35.76 28.82
CA ASP A 245 10.83 -36.81 29.07
C ASP A 245 11.43 -38.15 29.57
N ASP A 246 12.74 -38.35 29.47
CA ASP A 246 13.39 -39.61 29.88
C ASP A 246 13.67 -39.74 31.40
N THR A 247 13.19 -38.81 32.23
CA THR A 247 13.36 -38.85 33.70
C THR A 247 12.07 -38.67 34.49
N ALA A 248 10.91 -38.89 33.86
CA ALA A 248 9.67 -39.08 34.60
C ALA A 248 9.55 -40.54 35.03
N ASP A 249 9.86 -40.77 36.31
CA ASP A 249 9.55 -41.96 37.08
C ASP A 249 8.15 -42.49 36.73
N GLU A 250 8.12 -43.74 36.28
CA GLU A 250 6.95 -44.53 35.92
C GLU A 250 6.07 -44.74 37.16
N LYS A 251 5.20 -43.77 37.47
CA LYS A 251 4.07 -44.00 38.36
C LYS A 251 2.91 -44.52 37.53
N GLU A 252 2.70 -45.84 37.62
CA GLU A 252 1.54 -46.58 37.15
C GLU A 252 0.25 -45.78 37.37
N LEU A 253 -0.35 -45.29 36.28
CA LEU A 253 -1.70 -44.78 36.27
C LEU A 253 -2.62 -45.85 35.65
N PRO A 254 -3.72 -46.23 36.33
CA PRO A 254 -4.55 -47.35 35.90
C PRO A 254 -5.24 -47.07 34.56
N ALA A 255 -5.29 -48.13 33.76
CA ALA A 255 -5.89 -48.21 32.44
C ALA A 255 -7.31 -47.61 32.38
N GLN A 256 -7.50 -46.66 31.45
CA GLN A 256 -8.82 -46.35 30.92
C GLN A 256 -9.01 -47.03 29.55
N PRO A 257 -10.12 -47.73 29.32
CA PRO A 257 -10.47 -48.29 28.02
C PRO A 257 -11.26 -47.28 27.18
N GLY A 258 -10.85 -47.11 25.92
CA GLY A 258 -11.74 -46.64 24.85
C GLY A 258 -11.20 -45.47 24.02
N GLU A 259 -10.18 -45.73 23.19
CA GLU A 259 -9.93 -44.89 22.01
C GLU A 259 -10.59 -45.51 20.78
N LEU A 260 -11.48 -44.72 20.18
CA LEU A 260 -12.08 -44.91 18.88
C LEU A 260 -11.08 -44.35 17.85
N GLU A 261 -10.56 -45.22 17.00
CA GLU A 261 -9.65 -44.87 15.91
C GLU A 261 -10.30 -43.88 14.93
N LEU A 262 -9.63 -42.75 14.69
CA LEU A 262 -9.80 -41.97 13.46
C LEU A 262 -8.43 -41.52 12.94
N GLY A 263 -7.65 -42.52 12.50
CA GLY A 263 -6.39 -42.33 11.79
C GLY A 263 -6.62 -41.89 10.35
N GLY A 264 -6.41 -40.60 10.08
CA GLY A 264 -6.28 -40.03 8.74
C GLY A 264 -4.88 -39.46 8.55
N GLN A 265 -3.88 -40.34 8.39
CA GLN A 265 -2.53 -39.93 7.99
C GLN A 265 -2.56 -39.42 6.54
N LEU A 266 -2.49 -38.09 6.37
CA LEU A 266 -2.23 -37.48 5.06
C LEU A 266 -0.73 -37.62 4.77
N ASN A 267 -0.38 -38.69 4.05
CA ASN A 267 0.96 -38.96 3.56
C ASN A 267 1.27 -37.99 2.40
N ILE A 268 1.82 -36.81 2.71
CA ILE A 268 2.37 -35.91 1.68
C ILE A 268 3.76 -36.44 1.35
N GLN A 269 3.78 -37.41 0.45
CA GLN A 269 4.98 -37.94 -0.17
C GLN A 269 5.55 -36.87 -1.10
N SER A 270 6.62 -36.21 -0.65
CA SER A 270 7.40 -35.27 -1.42
C SER A 270 8.20 -36.02 -2.50
N ASP A 271 7.55 -36.32 -3.62
CA ASP A 271 8.23 -36.73 -4.86
C ASP A 271 9.00 -35.52 -5.42
N LEU A 272 10.23 -35.33 -4.95
CA LEU A 272 11.24 -34.54 -5.65
C LEU A 272 11.74 -35.35 -6.85
N PRO A 273 11.52 -34.91 -8.11
CA PRO A 273 12.15 -35.55 -9.25
C PRO A 273 13.65 -35.23 -9.25
N SER A 274 14.45 -36.20 -8.81
CA SER A 274 15.89 -36.26 -9.04
C SER A 274 16.16 -36.50 -10.53
N ARG A 275 16.12 -35.44 -11.34
CA ARG A 275 16.57 -35.46 -12.73
C ARG A 275 17.00 -34.06 -13.20
N CYS A 276 18.18 -33.65 -12.77
CA CYS A 276 18.99 -32.69 -13.52
C CYS A 276 20.15 -33.45 -14.14
N THR A 277 19.88 -33.95 -15.35
CA THR A 277 20.89 -34.30 -16.34
C THR A 277 21.79 -33.10 -16.59
N GLU A 278 23.10 -33.35 -16.56
CA GLU A 278 24.14 -32.44 -17.05
C GLU A 278 23.72 -31.82 -18.39
N ARG A 279 23.43 -30.51 -18.38
CA ARG A 279 23.25 -29.74 -19.59
C ARG A 279 24.43 -28.78 -19.67
N GLY A 280 25.27 -29.03 -20.67
CA GLY A 280 26.55 -28.37 -20.88
C GLY A 280 26.48 -26.85 -20.84
N THR A 281 27.52 -26.29 -20.26
CA THR A 281 27.90 -24.88 -20.30
C THR A 281 27.85 -24.31 -21.73
N PRO A 282 27.02 -23.31 -22.03
CA PRO A 282 27.27 -22.41 -23.15
C PRO A 282 28.29 -21.36 -22.69
N SER A 283 29.51 -21.54 -23.16
CA SER A 283 30.61 -20.57 -23.05
C SER A 283 30.34 -19.36 -23.96
N HIS A 284 29.53 -18.41 -23.52
CA HIS A 284 29.54 -17.06 -24.09
C HIS A 284 29.42 -16.01 -22.98
N PRO A 285 30.48 -15.22 -22.73
CA PRO A 285 30.40 -14.10 -21.79
C PRO A 285 29.53 -12.99 -22.41
N ILE A 286 28.34 -12.78 -21.84
CA ILE A 286 27.57 -11.56 -22.09
C ILE A 286 28.30 -10.42 -21.38
N LYS A 287 29.07 -9.65 -22.15
CA LYS A 287 29.63 -8.37 -21.70
C LYS A 287 28.48 -7.39 -21.44
N PHE A 288 28.11 -7.21 -20.19
CA PHE A 288 27.34 -6.04 -19.78
C PHE A 288 28.24 -4.81 -19.88
N HIS A 289 28.05 -4.02 -20.95
CA HIS A 289 28.55 -2.66 -20.98
C HIS A 289 27.79 -1.83 -19.94
N ALA A 290 28.43 -1.57 -18.80
CA ALA A 290 28.00 -0.55 -17.87
C ALA A 290 28.05 0.80 -18.59
N ILE A 291 26.88 1.35 -18.92
CA ILE A 291 26.74 2.74 -19.35
C ILE A 291 26.89 3.61 -18.09
N THR A 292 28.13 3.93 -17.73
CA THR A 292 28.43 5.01 -16.80
C THR A 292 28.23 6.33 -17.53
N SER A 293 27.06 6.94 -17.42
CA SER A 293 26.85 8.33 -17.79
C SER A 293 27.61 9.23 -16.79
N ARG A 294 28.76 9.75 -17.20
CA ARG A 294 29.44 10.85 -16.51
C ARG A 294 28.59 12.12 -16.67
N LEU A 295 28.16 12.70 -15.57
CA LEU A 295 27.73 14.10 -15.50
C LEU A 295 28.97 15.01 -15.66
N PRO A 296 28.94 16.01 -16.53
CA PRO A 296 29.97 17.06 -16.55
C PRO A 296 29.84 17.96 -15.31
N GLN A 297 30.99 18.28 -14.72
CA GLN A 297 31.15 19.36 -13.74
C GLN A 297 31.12 20.71 -14.44
#